data_AF-K7MU01-F1
#
_entry.id   AF-K7MU01-F1
#
_cell.length_a   1.000
_cell.length_b   1.000
_cell.length_c   1.000
_cell.angle_alpha   90.00
_cell.angle_beta   90.00
_cell.angle_gamma   90.00
#
_symmetry.space_group_name_H-M   'P 1'
#
loop_
_entity.id
_entity.type
_entity.pdbx_description
1 polymer ?
#
loop_
_entity_poly.entity_id
_entity_poly.type
_entity_poly.pdbx_seq_one_letter_code
_entity_poly.pdbx_strand_id
1 'polypeptide(L)'
;MGVWLCLLGLAVCNSLLLFISEFLINANKVGNSPEEIAAFLKDASGLNKTFIGDYLGEREELSLKVMHAYVDSFDFQGMEFDEAIRAFLQGFRLPGEAQKIDRIMEKFAERYCKCNPKVFSSADTAYVLAYSVILLNTDAHNPMVKNKMSAEDFIKNNRGIDDGKDVPEEYLRSLYERISRNEIKMKEVDLESQQKQAVNSNRLSGLDSILNIVVRKHGEDSNMETSDDRIQHMQEQFK
;
A
#
# COMPACT_ATOMS: atom_id res chain seq x y z
N MET A 1 25.80 -16.54 26.83
CA MET A 1 24.59 -15.72 26.97
C MET A 1 24.26 -14.85 25.75
N GLY A 2 24.97 -14.94 24.62
CA GLY A 2 24.72 -14.08 23.44
C GLY A 2 23.83 -14.66 22.32
N VAL A 3 23.56 -15.97 22.32
CA VAL A 3 22.84 -16.64 21.21
C VAL A 3 21.33 -16.78 21.48
N TRP A 4 20.92 -16.75 22.75
CA TRP A 4 19.50 -16.85 23.15
C TRP A 4 18.70 -15.56 22.94
N LEU A 5 19.35 -14.39 22.86
CA LEU A 5 18.66 -13.12 22.61
C LEU A 5 18.28 -12.95 21.12
N CYS A 6 19.03 -13.52 20.19
CA CYS A 6 18.70 -13.46 18.75
C CYS A 6 17.54 -14.38 18.36
N LEU A 7 17.33 -15.49 19.07
CA LEU A 7 16.20 -16.39 18.81
C LEU A 7 14.87 -15.87 19.36
N LEU A 8 14.90 -15.05 20.42
CA LEU A 8 13.70 -14.35 20.91
C LEU A 8 13.19 -13.30 19.89
N GLY A 9 14.07 -12.66 19.12
CA GLY A 9 13.68 -11.67 18.12
C GLY A 9 12.87 -12.26 16.95
N LEU A 10 13.26 -13.44 16.45
CA LEU A 10 12.55 -14.11 15.35
C LEU A 10 11.30 -14.88 15.81
N ALA A 11 11.31 -15.41 17.04
CA ALA A 11 10.13 -16.09 17.60
C ALA A 11 8.98 -15.11 17.90
N VAL A 12 9.28 -13.85 18.26
CA VAL A 12 8.25 -12.85 18.58
C VAL A 12 7.46 -12.40 17.33
N CYS A 13 8.08 -12.37 16.15
CA CYS A 13 7.39 -11.98 14.92
C CYS A 13 6.41 -13.07 14.44
N ASN A 14 6.84 -14.34 14.41
CA ASN A 14 5.94 -15.47 14.15
C ASN A 14 4.89 -15.67 15.25
N SER A 15 5.24 -15.32 16.51
CA SER A 15 4.30 -15.39 17.64
C SER A 15 3.17 -14.38 17.50
N LEU A 16 3.36 -13.23 16.86
CA LEU A 16 2.32 -12.20 16.78
C LEU A 16 1.23 -12.55 15.75
N LEU A 17 1.61 -13.24 14.67
CA LEU A 17 0.75 -13.74 13.60
C LEU A 17 -0.18 -14.86 14.08
N LEU A 18 0.41 -15.83 14.79
CA LEU A 18 -0.35 -16.81 15.54
C LEU A 18 -1.16 -16.13 16.62
N PHE A 19 -0.63 -15.11 17.30
CA PHE A 19 -1.40 -14.41 18.31
C PHE A 19 -2.64 -13.73 17.73
N ILE A 20 -2.62 -13.07 16.58
CA ILE A 20 -3.86 -12.46 16.04
C ILE A 20 -4.85 -13.55 15.64
N SER A 21 -4.42 -14.56 14.87
CA SER A 21 -5.34 -15.63 14.45
C SER A 21 -5.86 -16.45 15.64
N GLU A 22 -4.99 -16.95 16.53
CA GLU A 22 -5.37 -17.67 17.74
C GLU A 22 -6.09 -16.78 18.76
N PHE A 23 -5.75 -15.50 18.94
CA PHE A 23 -6.46 -14.63 19.88
C PHE A 23 -7.87 -14.33 19.39
N LEU A 24 -8.06 -14.07 18.09
CA LEU A 24 -9.38 -13.81 17.53
C LEU A 24 -10.27 -15.05 17.56
N ILE A 25 -9.70 -16.21 17.25
CA ILE A 25 -10.39 -17.51 17.27
C ILE A 25 -10.65 -17.94 18.73
N ASN A 26 -9.64 -17.93 19.61
CA ASN A 26 -9.77 -18.40 20.99
C ASN A 26 -10.56 -17.44 21.88
N ALA A 27 -10.63 -16.14 21.58
CA ALA A 27 -11.49 -15.21 22.30
C ALA A 27 -12.98 -15.38 21.92
N ASN A 28 -13.32 -16.28 20.99
CA ASN A 28 -14.69 -16.53 20.51
C ASN A 28 -15.36 -15.25 19.96
N LYS A 29 -14.56 -14.27 19.52
CA LYS A 29 -15.04 -12.94 19.09
C LYS A 29 -15.28 -12.86 17.59
N VAL A 30 -14.72 -13.78 16.83
CA VAL A 30 -14.77 -13.81 15.37
C VAL A 30 -14.97 -15.26 14.96
N GLY A 31 -15.85 -15.53 14.00
CA GLY A 31 -15.96 -16.88 13.47
C GLY A 31 -14.71 -17.26 12.65
N ASN A 32 -14.62 -18.54 12.28
CA ASN A 32 -13.41 -19.12 11.70
C ASN A 32 -13.30 -18.87 10.18
N SER A 33 -14.23 -18.12 9.58
CA SER A 33 -14.19 -17.83 8.15
C SER A 33 -13.27 -16.64 7.83
N PRO A 34 -12.58 -16.67 6.68
CA PRO A 34 -11.78 -15.53 6.23
C PRO A 34 -12.57 -14.20 6.17
N GLU A 35 -13.85 -14.27 5.83
CA GLU A 35 -14.76 -13.13 5.73
C GLU A 35 -15.05 -12.49 7.08
N GLU A 36 -15.25 -13.28 8.13
CA GLU A 36 -15.45 -12.77 9.49
C GLU A 36 -14.18 -12.12 10.04
N ILE A 37 -13.01 -12.72 9.78
CA ILE A 37 -11.72 -12.12 10.16
C ILE A 37 -11.51 -10.81 9.40
N ALA A 38 -11.78 -10.78 8.09
CA ALA A 38 -11.70 -9.57 7.28
C ALA A 38 -12.63 -8.45 7.81
N ALA A 39 -13.88 -8.78 8.14
CA ALA A 39 -14.84 -7.84 8.70
C ALA A 39 -14.35 -7.28 10.05
N PHE A 40 -13.81 -8.15 10.91
CA PHE A 40 -13.20 -7.74 12.18
C PHE A 40 -12.02 -6.79 11.97
N LEU A 41 -11.08 -7.10 11.07
CA LEU A 41 -9.93 -6.25 10.78
C LEU A 41 -10.35 -4.86 10.25
N LYS A 42 -11.45 -4.78 9.51
CA LYS A 42 -11.97 -3.52 8.94
C LYS A 42 -12.63 -2.63 10.00
N ASP A 43 -13.35 -3.22 10.95
CA ASP A 43 -14.07 -2.49 12.02
C ASP A 43 -13.18 -2.15 13.22
N ALA A 44 -12.08 -2.89 13.43
CA ALA A 44 -11.28 -2.80 14.63
C ALA A 44 -10.48 -1.48 14.75
N SER A 45 -11.13 -0.43 15.27
CA SER A 45 -10.52 0.87 15.56
C SER A 45 -9.40 0.81 16.61
N GLY A 46 -9.35 -0.25 17.42
CA GLY A 46 -8.36 -0.45 18.48
C GLY A 46 -7.16 -1.33 18.11
N LEU A 47 -7.13 -1.92 16.91
CA LEU A 47 -5.99 -2.70 16.46
C LEU A 47 -4.90 -1.81 15.89
N ASN A 48 -3.64 -2.21 16.09
CA ASN A 48 -2.51 -1.56 15.46
C ASN A 48 -2.57 -1.82 13.94
N LYS A 49 -2.71 -0.75 13.18
CA LYS A 49 -2.82 -0.76 11.71
C LYS A 49 -1.60 -1.33 11.00
N THR A 50 -0.42 -1.28 11.64
CA THR A 50 0.78 -1.95 11.15
C THR A 50 0.60 -3.46 11.16
N PHE A 51 0.07 -4.04 12.25
CA PHE A 51 -0.17 -5.48 12.30
C PHE A 51 -1.24 -5.94 11.32
N ILE A 52 -2.25 -5.10 11.05
CA ILE A 52 -3.24 -5.42 10.01
C ILE A 52 -2.55 -5.52 8.65
N GLY A 53 -1.69 -4.55 8.31
CA GLY A 53 -0.97 -4.54 7.05
C GLY A 53 0.01 -5.70 6.89
N ASP A 54 0.76 -6.01 7.95
CA ASP A 54 1.68 -7.14 7.97
C ASP A 54 0.92 -8.46 7.78
N TYR A 55 -0.18 -8.65 8.51
CA TYR A 55 -1.04 -9.85 8.40
C TYR A 55 -1.65 -10.00 7.00
N LEU A 56 -2.21 -8.93 6.44
CA LEU A 56 -2.79 -8.95 5.09
C LEU A 56 -1.72 -9.20 4.01
N GLY A 57 -0.47 -8.83 4.28
CA GLY A 57 0.65 -9.03 3.37
C GLY A 57 1.23 -10.44 3.38
N GLU A 58 0.88 -11.27 4.36
CA GLU A 58 1.48 -12.58 4.54
C GLU A 58 1.13 -13.60 3.45
N ARG A 59 1.90 -14.70 3.41
CA ARG A 59 1.77 -15.78 2.41
C ARG A 59 1.09 -17.04 2.92
N GLU A 60 0.79 -17.14 4.22
CA GLU A 60 0.04 -18.28 4.73
C GLU A 60 -1.37 -18.33 4.12
N GLU A 61 -1.87 -19.54 3.90
CA GLU A 61 -3.14 -19.77 3.20
C GLU A 61 -4.32 -19.01 3.84
N LEU A 62 -4.41 -18.98 5.16
CA LEU A 62 -5.46 -18.25 5.87
C LEU A 62 -5.31 -16.74 5.67
N SER A 63 -4.10 -16.20 5.86
CA SER A 63 -3.81 -14.78 5.69
C SER A 63 -4.13 -14.29 4.28
N LEU A 64 -3.77 -15.08 3.26
CA LEU A 64 -4.15 -14.81 1.87
C LEU A 64 -5.67 -14.78 1.71
N LYS A 65 -6.40 -15.81 2.17
CA LYS A 65 -7.87 -15.82 2.08
C LYS A 65 -8.49 -14.62 2.79
N VAL A 66 -7.96 -14.23 3.95
CA VAL A 66 -8.43 -13.04 4.67
C VAL A 66 -8.12 -11.76 3.88
N MET A 67 -6.94 -11.66 3.27
CA MET A 67 -6.60 -10.53 2.40
C MET A 67 -7.57 -10.41 1.22
N HIS A 68 -7.86 -11.53 0.54
CA HIS A 68 -8.85 -11.57 -0.53
C HIS A 68 -10.22 -11.10 -0.03
N ALA A 69 -10.72 -11.66 1.08
CA ALA A 69 -12.01 -11.28 1.67
C ALA A 69 -12.03 -9.81 2.14
N TYR A 70 -10.92 -9.30 2.68
CA TYR A 70 -10.76 -7.93 3.13
C TYR A 70 -10.90 -6.97 1.95
N VAL A 71 -10.18 -7.21 0.86
CA VAL A 71 -10.25 -6.37 -0.34
C VAL A 71 -11.60 -6.52 -1.03
N ASP A 72 -12.14 -7.74 -1.16
CA ASP A 72 -13.44 -7.99 -1.78
C ASP A 72 -14.62 -7.38 -0.99
N SER A 73 -14.42 -7.03 0.28
CA SER A 73 -15.39 -6.29 1.09
C SER A 73 -15.55 -4.80 0.72
N PHE A 74 -14.66 -4.25 -0.12
CA PHE A 74 -14.76 -2.86 -0.59
C PHE A 74 -15.65 -2.76 -1.83
N ASP A 75 -16.57 -1.81 -1.81
CA ASP A 75 -17.33 -1.42 -3.00
C ASP A 75 -16.70 -0.16 -3.57
N PHE A 76 -16.01 -0.31 -4.71
CA PHE A 76 -15.38 0.80 -5.43
C PHE A 76 -16.23 1.30 -6.60
N GLN A 77 -17.48 0.83 -6.72
CA GLN A 77 -18.31 1.15 -7.87
C GLN A 77 -18.53 2.67 -7.99
N GLY A 78 -18.10 3.24 -9.12
CA GLY A 78 -18.27 4.66 -9.41
C GLY A 78 -17.34 5.59 -8.61
N MET A 79 -16.40 5.05 -7.82
CA MET A 79 -15.37 5.83 -7.16
C MET A 79 -14.26 6.18 -8.13
N GLU A 80 -13.71 7.39 -7.98
CA GLU A 80 -12.45 7.72 -8.65
C GLU A 80 -11.29 6.89 -8.07
N PHE A 81 -10.24 6.66 -8.87
CA PHE A 81 -9.14 5.77 -8.47
C PHE A 81 -8.42 6.23 -7.18
N ASP A 82 -8.22 7.55 -7.01
CA ASP A 82 -7.65 8.07 -5.77
C ASP A 82 -8.61 7.99 -4.58
N GLU A 83 -9.92 8.03 -4.79
CA GLU A 83 -10.88 7.83 -3.70
C GLU A 83 -10.85 6.37 -3.24
N ALA A 84 -10.82 5.43 -4.18
CA ALA A 84 -10.74 3.99 -3.90
C ALA A 84 -9.45 3.64 -3.13
N ILE A 85 -8.29 4.12 -3.60
CA ILE A 85 -7.01 3.83 -2.93
C ILE A 85 -6.93 4.50 -1.55
N ARG A 86 -7.50 5.69 -1.37
CA ARG A 86 -7.60 6.35 -0.06
C ARG A 86 -8.45 5.55 0.91
N ALA A 87 -9.64 5.12 0.47
CA ALA A 87 -10.55 4.33 1.30
C ALA A 87 -9.89 3.01 1.70
N PHE A 88 -9.22 2.35 0.76
CA PHE A 88 -8.51 1.10 0.98
C PHE A 88 -7.38 1.24 2.00
N LEU A 89 -6.47 2.19 1.78
CA LEU A 89 -5.30 2.41 2.63
C LEU A 89 -5.62 3.10 3.95
N GLN A 90 -6.86 3.56 4.16
CA GLN A 90 -7.26 4.09 5.46
C GLN A 90 -7.29 2.99 6.54
N GLY A 91 -7.52 1.74 6.16
CA GLY A 91 -7.72 0.61 7.09
C GLY A 91 -6.44 0.13 7.77
N PHE A 92 -5.31 0.17 7.08
CA PHE A 92 -4.05 -0.45 7.54
C PHE A 92 -2.83 0.39 7.13
N ARG A 93 -1.64 0.04 7.62
CA ARG A 93 -0.37 0.60 7.14
C ARG A 93 0.23 -0.34 6.12
N LEU A 94 0.70 0.17 4.99
CA LEU A 94 1.42 -0.67 4.04
C LEU A 94 2.64 -1.32 4.71
N PRO A 95 2.86 -2.62 4.49
CA PRO A 95 4.04 -3.31 5.01
C PRO A 95 5.31 -2.76 4.33
N GLY A 96 6.45 -2.85 5.02
CA GLY A 96 7.73 -2.36 4.48
C GLY A 96 8.32 -3.26 3.39
N GLU A 97 7.92 -4.54 3.37
CA GLU A 97 8.39 -5.56 2.44
C GLU A 97 7.63 -5.49 1.11
N ALA A 98 8.33 -5.29 0.00
CA ALA A 98 7.66 -5.07 -1.27
C ALA A 98 6.84 -6.26 -1.75
N GLN A 99 7.26 -7.50 -1.50
CA GLN A 99 6.47 -8.68 -1.85
C GLN A 99 5.10 -8.69 -1.15
N LYS A 100 4.99 -8.05 0.03
CA LYS A 100 3.72 -7.90 0.74
C LYS A 100 2.88 -6.79 0.13
N ILE A 101 3.50 -5.64 -0.18
CA ILE A 101 2.83 -4.54 -0.89
C ILE A 101 2.27 -5.04 -2.22
N ASP A 102 3.08 -5.79 -2.96
CA ASP A 102 2.76 -6.37 -4.26
C ASP A 102 1.44 -7.15 -4.23
N ARG A 103 1.35 -8.14 -3.34
CA ARG A 103 0.13 -8.95 -3.15
C ARG A 103 -1.10 -8.11 -2.83
N ILE A 104 -0.95 -7.13 -1.94
CA ILE A 104 -2.05 -6.27 -1.50
C ILE A 104 -2.52 -5.37 -2.65
N MET A 105 -1.59 -4.79 -3.40
CA MET A 105 -1.88 -3.85 -4.49
C MET A 105 -2.42 -4.56 -5.74
N GLU A 106 -1.95 -5.77 -6.04
CA GLU A 106 -2.50 -6.61 -7.10
C GLU A 106 -3.98 -6.93 -6.84
N LYS A 107 -4.30 -7.36 -5.61
CA LYS A 107 -5.70 -7.65 -5.26
C LYS A 107 -6.57 -6.39 -5.24
N PHE A 108 -6.04 -5.25 -4.78
CA PHE A 108 -6.73 -3.95 -4.88
C PHE A 108 -7.08 -3.62 -6.34
N ALA A 109 -6.13 -3.78 -7.26
CA ALA A 109 -6.31 -3.48 -8.67
C ALA A 109 -7.37 -4.39 -9.32
N GLU A 110 -7.32 -5.70 -9.05
CA GLU A 110 -8.34 -6.66 -9.49
C GLU A 110 -9.73 -6.22 -9.03
N ARG A 111 -9.86 -5.84 -7.74
CA ARG A 111 -11.13 -5.42 -7.16
C ARG A 111 -11.63 -4.11 -7.77
N TYR A 112 -10.75 -3.13 -7.98
CA TYR A 112 -11.11 -1.86 -8.60
C TYR A 112 -11.63 -2.07 -10.03
N CYS A 113 -10.93 -2.83 -10.87
CA CYS A 113 -11.35 -3.11 -12.24
C CYS A 113 -12.66 -3.91 -12.30
N LYS A 114 -12.88 -4.84 -11.35
CA LYS A 114 -14.15 -5.57 -11.24
C LYS A 114 -15.32 -4.64 -10.92
N CYS A 115 -15.12 -3.63 -10.07
CA CYS A 115 -16.15 -2.63 -9.76
C CYS A 115 -16.31 -1.58 -10.87
N ASN A 116 -15.26 -1.33 -11.65
CA ASN A 116 -15.19 -0.27 -12.67
C ASN A 116 -14.66 -0.80 -14.02
N PRO A 117 -15.38 -1.73 -14.71
CA PRO A 117 -14.87 -2.50 -15.85
C PRO A 117 -14.61 -1.71 -17.14
N LYS A 118 -14.82 -0.39 -17.13
CA LYS A 118 -14.66 0.49 -18.30
C LYS A 118 -13.54 1.53 -18.12
N VAL A 119 -12.88 1.55 -16.96
CA VAL A 119 -11.88 2.59 -16.64
C VAL A 119 -10.50 2.21 -17.19
N PHE A 120 -10.10 0.94 -17.07
CA PHE A 120 -8.83 0.42 -17.57
C PHE A 120 -9.05 -0.85 -18.40
N SER A 121 -8.13 -1.14 -19.31
CA SER A 121 -8.16 -2.32 -20.17
C SER A 121 -7.91 -3.61 -19.39
N SER A 122 -7.05 -3.55 -18.36
CA SER A 122 -6.65 -4.70 -17.55
C SER A 122 -6.48 -4.36 -16.06
N ALA A 123 -6.45 -5.38 -15.21
CA ALA A 123 -6.09 -5.21 -13.80
C ALA A 123 -4.61 -4.80 -13.64
N ASP A 124 -3.75 -5.24 -14.57
CA ASP A 124 -2.33 -4.88 -14.59
C ASP A 124 -2.14 -3.36 -14.74
N THR A 125 -2.92 -2.71 -15.61
CA THR A 125 -2.94 -1.24 -15.71
C THR A 125 -3.28 -0.57 -14.39
N ALA A 126 -4.33 -1.03 -13.71
CA ALA A 126 -4.72 -0.50 -12.41
C ALA A 126 -3.63 -0.75 -11.35
N TYR A 127 -2.98 -1.91 -11.37
CA TYR A 127 -1.90 -2.27 -10.45
C TYR A 127 -0.67 -1.36 -10.64
N VAL A 128 -0.21 -1.17 -11.88
CA VAL A 128 0.92 -0.26 -12.18
C VAL A 128 0.57 1.18 -11.80
N LEU A 129 -0.65 1.63 -12.13
CA LEU A 129 -1.10 2.96 -11.77
C LEU A 129 -1.19 3.14 -10.25
N ALA A 130 -1.58 2.10 -9.50
CA ALA A 130 -1.62 2.15 -8.05
C ALA A 130 -0.21 2.40 -7.47
N TYR A 131 0.80 1.69 -7.96
CA TYR A 131 2.19 1.97 -7.60
C TYR A 131 2.62 3.41 -7.95
N SER A 132 2.30 3.86 -9.16
CA SER A 132 2.55 5.25 -9.57
C SER A 132 1.91 6.28 -8.65
N VAL A 133 0.69 6.02 -8.17
CA VAL A 133 -0.03 6.89 -7.23
C VAL A 133 0.65 6.91 -5.86
N ILE A 134 1.13 5.76 -5.36
CA ILE A 134 1.84 5.70 -4.08
C ILE A 134 3.21 6.39 -4.15
N LEU A 135 3.92 6.22 -5.25
CA LEU A 135 5.15 6.97 -5.54
C LEU A 135 4.87 8.47 -5.59
N LEU A 136 3.83 8.90 -6.31
CA LEU A 136 3.44 10.30 -6.39
C LEU A 136 3.05 10.86 -5.02
N ASN A 137 2.30 10.11 -4.21
CA ASN A 137 1.93 10.56 -2.86
C ASN A 137 3.17 10.79 -2.00
N THR A 138 4.14 9.87 -2.08
CA THR A 138 5.41 9.97 -1.35
C THR A 138 6.24 11.15 -1.86
N ASP A 139 6.36 11.30 -3.17
CA ASP A 139 7.05 12.43 -3.81
C ASP A 139 6.42 13.77 -3.39
N ALA A 140 5.11 13.93 -3.55
CA ALA A 140 4.39 15.18 -3.29
C ALA A 140 4.43 15.60 -1.81
N HIS A 141 4.21 14.66 -0.88
CA HIS A 141 3.96 14.99 0.53
C HIS A 141 5.16 14.79 1.46
N ASN A 142 6.20 14.04 1.05
CA ASN A 142 7.37 13.85 1.89
C ASN A 142 8.29 15.10 1.88
N PRO A 143 8.57 15.75 3.03
CA PRO A 143 9.40 16.95 3.09
C PRO A 143 10.86 16.75 2.63
N MET A 144 11.35 15.51 2.63
CA MET A 144 12.72 15.20 2.18
C MET A 144 12.88 15.26 0.66
N VAL A 145 11.79 15.14 -0.10
CA VAL A 145 11.79 15.25 -1.56
C VAL A 145 11.76 16.73 -1.93
N LYS A 146 12.89 17.27 -2.38
CA LYS A 146 13.05 18.70 -2.71
C LYS A 146 12.45 19.06 -4.08
N ASN A 147 12.73 18.24 -5.08
CA ASN A 147 12.24 18.42 -6.44
C ASN A 147 11.01 17.54 -6.60
N LYS A 148 9.82 18.13 -6.64
CA LYS A 148 8.58 17.39 -6.80
C LYS A 148 8.36 17.03 -8.27
N MET A 149 7.82 15.83 -8.51
CA MET A 149 7.35 15.40 -9.82
C MET A 149 6.29 16.37 -10.33
N SER A 150 6.43 16.86 -11.56
CA SER A 150 5.38 17.69 -12.18
C SER A 150 4.22 16.84 -12.70
N ALA A 151 3.09 17.49 -13.05
CA ALA A 151 1.99 16.80 -13.71
C ALA A 151 2.44 16.19 -15.05
N GLU A 152 3.26 16.91 -15.81
CA GLU A 152 3.83 16.48 -17.08
C GLU A 152 4.74 15.25 -16.90
N ASP A 153 5.56 15.24 -15.84
CA ASP A 153 6.39 14.08 -15.51
C ASP A 153 5.53 12.88 -15.10
N PHE A 154 4.46 13.09 -14.33
CA PHE A 154 3.54 12.02 -13.96
C PHE A 154 2.85 11.42 -15.18
N ILE A 155 2.37 12.25 -16.12
CA ILE A 155 1.77 11.80 -17.38
C ILE A 155 2.80 11.04 -18.21
N LYS A 156 4.00 11.60 -18.41
CA LYS A 156 5.10 10.94 -19.13
C LYS A 156 5.46 9.60 -18.50
N ASN A 157 5.49 9.53 -17.17
CA ASN A 157 5.81 8.33 -16.41
C ASN A 157 4.75 7.24 -16.55
N ASN A 158 3.53 7.56 -16.97
CA ASN A 158 2.43 6.61 -17.14
C ASN A 158 2.02 6.43 -18.61
N ARG A 159 2.90 6.75 -19.57
CA ARG A 159 2.66 6.41 -20.99
C ARG A 159 2.73 4.90 -21.21
N GLY A 160 1.85 4.37 -22.04
CA GLY A 160 1.82 2.96 -22.43
C GLY A 160 1.34 1.99 -21.34
N ILE A 161 0.82 2.47 -20.20
CA ILE A 161 0.42 1.59 -19.08
C ILE A 161 -0.86 0.80 -19.33
N ASP A 162 -1.68 1.23 -20.30
CA ASP A 162 -2.97 0.59 -20.62
C ASP A 162 -2.81 -0.40 -21.77
N ASP A 163 -2.16 -1.54 -21.49
CA ASP A 163 -1.80 -2.58 -22.46
C ASP A 163 -1.06 -2.02 -23.70
N GLY A 164 -0.08 -1.15 -23.44
CA GLY A 164 0.71 -0.45 -24.47
C GLY A 164 0.07 0.85 -24.99
N LYS A 165 -1.12 1.23 -24.51
CA LYS A 165 -1.78 2.51 -24.81
C LYS A 165 -1.64 3.50 -23.65
N ASP A 166 -1.92 4.76 -23.94
CA ASP A 166 -1.96 5.82 -22.95
C ASP A 166 -3.35 5.92 -22.30
N VAL A 167 -3.38 5.97 -20.96
CA VAL A 167 -4.55 6.47 -20.23
C VAL A 167 -4.77 7.95 -20.61
N PRO A 168 -6.02 8.42 -20.76
CA PRO A 168 -6.29 9.80 -21.16
C PRO A 168 -5.52 10.82 -20.31
N GLU A 169 -4.88 11.80 -20.98
CA GLU A 169 -4.04 12.79 -20.29
C GLU A 169 -4.82 13.57 -19.23
N GLU A 170 -6.06 13.96 -19.53
CA GLU A 170 -6.94 14.67 -18.60
C GLU A 170 -7.24 13.86 -17.34
N TYR A 171 -7.36 12.53 -17.47
CA TYR A 171 -7.55 11.63 -16.35
C TYR A 171 -6.31 11.61 -15.46
N LEU A 172 -5.13 11.39 -16.04
CA LEU A 172 -3.86 11.37 -15.29
C LEU A 172 -3.55 12.72 -14.63
N ARG A 173 -3.84 13.83 -15.32
CA ARG A 173 -3.68 15.19 -14.79
C ARG A 173 -4.61 15.43 -13.60
N SER A 174 -5.88 15.05 -13.72
CA SER A 174 -6.86 15.18 -12.64
C SER A 174 -6.46 14.32 -11.43
N LEU A 175 -6.02 13.08 -11.67
CA LEU A 175 -5.50 12.19 -10.64
C LEU A 175 -4.28 12.80 -9.93
N TYR A 176 -3.32 13.34 -10.69
CA TYR A 176 -2.15 14.03 -10.14
C TYR A 176 -2.55 15.19 -9.23
N GLU A 177 -3.48 16.05 -9.66
CA GLU A 177 -3.90 17.20 -8.87
C GLU A 177 -4.60 16.76 -7.57
N ARG A 178 -5.45 15.74 -7.62
CA ARG A 178 -6.13 15.23 -6.42
C ARG A 178 -5.16 14.62 -5.42
N ILE A 179 -4.16 13.85 -5.87
CA ILE A 179 -3.11 13.29 -5.01
C ILE A 179 -2.21 14.39 -4.45
N SER A 180 -1.73 15.31 -5.30
CA SER A 180 -0.84 16.40 -4.87
C SER A 180 -1.52 17.36 -3.88
N ARG A 181 -2.82 17.61 -4.06
CA ARG A 181 -3.60 18.49 -3.18
C ARG A 181 -3.99 17.84 -1.85
N ASN A 182 -4.29 16.55 -1.87
CA ASN A 182 -4.79 15.83 -0.69
C ASN A 182 -3.93 14.58 -0.47
N GLU A 183 -3.21 14.51 0.64
CA GLU A 183 -2.37 13.36 0.98
C GLU A 183 -3.20 12.09 1.24
N ILE A 184 -2.72 10.94 0.76
CA ILE A 184 -3.22 9.63 1.19
C ILE A 184 -2.73 9.39 2.62
N LYS A 185 -3.61 9.66 3.58
CA LYS A 185 -3.35 9.42 5.00
C LYS A 185 -3.81 8.02 5.38
N MET A 186 -2.88 7.15 5.73
CA MET A 186 -3.20 5.98 6.54
C MET A 186 -3.28 6.48 7.99
N LYS A 187 -4.34 6.14 8.75
CA LYS A 187 -4.53 6.69 10.11
C LYS A 187 -3.35 6.31 11.01
N GLU A 188 -2.79 7.27 11.75
CA GLU A 188 -1.95 6.96 12.90
C GLU A 188 -2.87 6.41 13.99
N VAL A 189 -2.40 5.39 14.72
CA VAL A 189 -3.01 5.10 16.01
C VAL A 189 -2.61 6.30 16.87
N ASP A 190 -3.57 7.17 17.17
CA ASP A 190 -3.41 8.16 18.23
C ASP A 190 -3.27 7.37 19.54
N LEU A 191 -2.07 6.90 19.82
CA LEU A 191 -1.61 6.67 21.18
C LEU A 191 -1.37 8.03 21.84
N GLU A 192 -2.40 8.87 21.82
CA GLU A 192 -2.47 10.07 22.64
C GLU A 192 -2.72 9.61 24.08
N SER A 193 -1.63 9.23 24.77
CA SER A 193 -1.37 9.47 26.19
C SER A 193 -0.19 8.62 26.68
N GLN A 194 1.05 9.02 26.38
CA GLN A 194 2.13 9.10 27.38
C GLN A 194 3.44 9.67 26.79
N GLN A 195 3.79 10.84 27.34
CA GLN A 195 5.12 11.47 27.43
C GLN A 195 5.75 12.12 26.19
N LYS A 196 5.67 13.46 26.23
CA LYS A 196 6.62 14.45 25.71
C LYS A 196 8.05 13.92 25.56
N GLN A 197 8.48 13.67 24.32
CA GLN A 197 9.85 13.99 23.89
C GLN A 197 9.79 14.68 22.53
N ALA A 198 10.16 15.96 22.56
CA ALA A 198 10.50 16.73 21.38
C ALA A 198 11.86 16.25 20.85
N VAL A 199 11.87 15.19 20.04
CA VAL A 199 13.01 14.83 19.18
C VAL A 199 12.45 14.20 17.91
N ASN A 200 12.64 14.92 16.80
CA ASN A 200 12.28 14.59 15.41
C ASN A 200 10.80 14.27 15.11
N SER A 201 10.19 15.16 14.32
CA SER A 201 9.12 14.79 13.37
C SER A 201 9.63 13.77 12.37
N ASN A 202 9.92 12.57 12.85
CA ASN A 202 10.00 11.36 12.07
C ASN A 202 8.64 10.67 12.23
N ARG A 203 7.58 11.32 11.73
CA ARG A 203 6.34 10.64 11.41
C ARG A 203 6.62 9.82 10.16
N LEU A 204 7.32 8.71 10.36
CA LEU A 204 7.70 7.76 9.33
C LEU A 204 6.43 6.99 8.95
N SER A 205 5.73 7.54 7.95
CA SER A 205 4.65 6.91 7.22
C SER A 205 5.11 5.55 6.68
N GLY A 206 4.22 4.55 6.56
CA GLY A 206 4.53 3.23 5.95
C GLY A 206 4.97 3.24 4.49
N LEU A 207 5.42 4.40 3.99
CA LEU A 207 5.94 4.69 2.66
C LEU A 207 7.47 4.93 2.69
N ASP A 208 8.17 4.69 3.79
CA ASP A 208 9.62 4.96 3.88
C ASP A 208 10.45 4.09 2.93
N SER A 209 10.03 2.84 2.72
CA SER A 209 10.60 1.97 1.69
C SER A 209 10.46 2.60 0.30
N ILE A 210 9.36 3.31 0.05
CA ILE A 210 9.05 3.99 -1.20
C ILE A 210 9.81 5.32 -1.33
N LEU A 211 10.09 6.01 -0.21
CA LEU A 211 10.91 7.22 -0.19
C LEU A 211 12.31 6.96 -0.77
N ASN A 212 12.94 5.84 -0.41
CA ASN A 212 14.26 5.48 -0.92
C ASN A 212 14.26 5.34 -2.46
N ILE A 213 13.16 4.86 -3.05
CA ILE A 213 13.00 4.73 -4.49
C ILE A 213 12.81 6.09 -5.15
N VAL A 214 11.96 6.95 -4.56
CA VAL A 214 11.75 8.31 -5.06
C VAL A 214 13.07 9.10 -5.06
N VAL A 215 13.86 9.01 -3.99
CA VAL A 215 15.16 9.70 -3.88
C VAL A 215 16.17 9.17 -4.91
N ARG A 216 16.21 7.86 -5.17
CA ARG A 216 17.09 7.26 -6.19
C ARG A 216 16.71 7.70 -7.60
N LYS A 217 15.41 7.71 -7.93
CA LYS A 217 14.90 8.04 -9.28
C LYS A 217 15.29 9.46 -9.71
N HIS A 218 15.24 10.44 -8.80
CA HIS A 218 15.71 11.81 -9.08
C HIS A 218 17.23 11.89 -9.34
N GLY A 219 18.00 10.88 -8.96
CA GLY A 219 19.44 10.79 -9.25
C GLY A 219 19.76 10.26 -10.65
N GLU A 220 18.79 9.62 -11.34
CA GLU A 220 19.01 8.85 -12.57
C GLU A 220 18.08 9.30 -13.72
N ASP A 221 17.92 10.61 -13.96
CA ASP A 221 17.24 11.07 -15.17
C ASP A 221 18.20 11.16 -16.37
N SER A 222 18.41 10.03 -17.05
CA SER A 222 18.59 9.95 -18.51
C SER A 222 18.57 8.49 -19.03
N ASN A 223 17.39 7.88 -19.16
CA ASN A 223 17.04 6.99 -20.28
C ASN A 223 15.58 6.51 -20.18
N MET A 224 14.88 6.48 -21.32
CA MET A 224 13.51 5.97 -21.42
C MET A 224 13.54 4.44 -21.46
N GLU A 225 13.21 3.80 -20.33
CA GLU A 225 12.93 2.35 -20.25
C GLU A 225 11.42 2.06 -20.40
N THR A 226 11.10 0.92 -21.00
CA THR A 226 9.72 0.51 -21.38
C THR A 226 8.89 0.11 -20.15
N SER A 227 7.55 0.02 -20.27
CA SER A 227 6.68 -0.33 -19.13
C SER A 227 7.04 -1.66 -18.47
N ASP A 228 7.42 -2.68 -19.26
CA ASP A 228 7.87 -3.98 -18.73
C ASP A 228 9.19 -3.84 -17.99
N ASP A 229 10.15 -3.09 -18.55
CA ASP A 229 11.40 -2.78 -17.88
C ASP A 229 11.15 -2.02 -16.57
N ARG A 230 10.13 -1.16 -16.51
CA ARG A 230 9.80 -0.39 -15.30
C ARG A 230 9.12 -1.23 -14.23
N ILE A 231 8.26 -2.18 -14.60
CA ILE A 231 7.69 -3.14 -13.65
C ILE A 231 8.82 -4.01 -13.11
N GLN A 232 9.69 -4.51 -13.99
CA GLN A 232 10.82 -5.33 -13.59
C GLN A 232 11.85 -4.55 -12.75
N HIS A 233 12.16 -3.32 -13.13
CA HIS A 233 13.11 -2.44 -12.42
C HIS A 233 12.51 -1.93 -11.10
N MET A 234 11.19 -1.71 -11.02
CA MET A 234 10.53 -1.49 -9.73
C MET A 234 10.62 -2.74 -8.86
N GLN A 235 10.24 -3.92 -9.36
CA GLN A 235 10.33 -5.19 -8.63
C GLN A 235 11.77 -5.52 -8.20
N GLU A 236 12.78 -5.17 -9.00
CA GLU A 236 14.20 -5.36 -8.69
C GLU A 236 14.74 -4.36 -7.68
N GLN A 237 14.29 -3.09 -7.69
CA GLN A 237 14.69 -2.11 -6.66
C GLN A 237 14.19 -2.46 -5.26
N PHE A 238 13.26 -3.40 -5.17
CA PHE A 238 12.69 -3.91 -3.93
C PHE A 238 13.17 -5.33 -3.52
N LYS A 239 14.14 -5.92 -4.22
CA LYS A 239 14.86 -7.13 -3.75
C LYS A 239 16.05 -6.77 -2.86
#